data_AF-A0A2V6GXK3-F1
#
_entry.id   AF-A0A2V6GXK3-F1
#
_cell.length_a   1.000
_cell.length_b   1.000
_cell.length_c   1.000
_cell.angle_alpha   90.00
_cell.angle_beta   90.00
_cell.angle_gamma   90.00
#
_symmetry.space_group_name_H-M   'P 1'
#
loop_
_entity.id
_entity.type
_entity.pdbx_description
1 polymer ?
#
loop_
_entity_poly.entity_id
_entity_poly.type
_entity_poly.pdbx_seq_one_letter_code
_entity_poly.pdbx_strand_id
1 'polypeptide(L)'
;MSRPATANLTCQICKEPRSPNEGQIAELIRPSLLEFIKKRVPTFDEKGFVCFDDLGQSRKDYVKEVLQEEIGELSVLDEEVVESLRQHEIVSSDIEKQFEKKLTFGERLSDRIAEFGGSWKFLISFGAVIFVWIGANVVLLATKAFDPYPFILLN
;
A
#
# COMPACT_ATOMS: atom_id res chain seq x y z
N MET A 1 -21.87 47.44 26.21
CA MET A 1 -20.43 47.58 25.88
C MET A 1 -20.28 47.44 24.37
N SER A 2 -20.22 48.57 23.68
CA SER A 2 -20.07 48.69 22.23
C SER A 2 -18.66 48.27 21.82
N ARG A 3 -18.53 47.20 21.01
CA ARG A 3 -17.25 46.82 20.39
C ARG A 3 -16.78 48.01 19.53
N PRO A 4 -15.51 48.45 19.61
CA PRO A 4 -15.00 49.44 18.70
C PRO A 4 -15.12 48.90 17.28
N ALA A 5 -15.70 49.68 16.36
CA ALA A 5 -15.74 49.35 14.94
C ALA A 5 -14.30 49.35 14.42
N THR A 6 -13.67 48.18 14.38
CA THR A 6 -12.37 47.98 13.73
C THR A 6 -12.51 48.35 12.27
N ALA A 7 -11.68 49.28 11.79
CA ALA A 7 -11.64 49.66 10.38
C ALA A 7 -11.35 48.41 9.54
N ASN A 8 -12.11 48.22 8.46
CA ASN A 8 -11.87 47.13 7.52
C ASN A 8 -10.53 47.36 6.82
N LEU A 9 -9.79 46.27 6.61
CA LEU A 9 -8.54 46.27 5.87
C LEU A 9 -8.79 45.70 4.48
N THR A 10 -8.17 46.28 3.46
CA THR A 10 -8.29 45.79 2.09
C THR A 10 -7.30 44.66 1.86
N CYS A 11 -7.78 43.51 1.41
CA CYS A 11 -6.91 42.40 1.01
C CYS A 11 -6.11 42.77 -0.24
N GLN A 12 -4.80 42.51 -0.24
CA GLN A 12 -3.94 42.78 -1.40
C GLN A 12 -4.22 41.86 -2.61
N ILE A 13 -4.87 40.71 -2.39
CA ILE A 13 -5.15 39.71 -3.43
C ILE A 13 -6.52 39.98 -4.07
N CYS A 14 -7.62 39.83 -3.34
CA CYS A 14 -8.97 40.11 -3.89
C CYS A 14 -9.36 41.60 -3.97
N LYS A 15 -8.62 42.51 -3.32
CA LYS A 15 -8.94 43.95 -3.21
C LYS A 15 -10.27 44.28 -2.52
N GLU A 16 -10.88 43.30 -1.86
CA GLU A 16 -12.11 43.51 -1.08
C GLU A 16 -11.80 43.96 0.36
N PRO A 17 -12.68 44.78 0.97
CA PRO A 17 -12.57 45.13 2.37
C PRO A 17 -12.97 43.93 3.24
N ARG A 18 -12.10 43.56 4.18
CA ARG A 18 -12.29 42.44 5.10
C ARG A 18 -12.06 42.87 6.54
N SER A 19 -12.63 42.12 7.49
CA SER A 19 -12.37 42.38 8.89
C SER A 19 -10.91 42.09 9.23
N PRO A 20 -10.25 42.86 10.11
CA PRO A 20 -8.88 42.56 10.54
C PRO A 20 -8.69 41.15 11.13
N ASN A 21 -9.75 40.53 11.63
CA ASN A 21 -9.72 39.17 12.18
C ASN A 21 -9.85 38.07 11.11
N GLU A 22 -10.15 38.42 9.86
CA GLU A 22 -10.34 37.49 8.74
C GLU A 22 -9.10 37.39 7.86
N GLY A 23 -7.93 37.77 8.38
CA GLY A 23 -6.68 37.73 7.65
C GLY A 23 -5.48 38.03 8.54
N GLN A 24 -4.33 38.19 7.91
CA GLN A 24 -3.08 38.51 8.57
C GLN A 24 -2.19 39.40 7.71
N ILE A 25 -1.16 39.96 8.33
CA ILE A 25 -0.12 40.72 7.64
C ILE A 25 0.75 39.75 6.87
N ALA A 26 1.13 40.13 5.65
CA ALA A 26 1.90 39.28 4.76
C ALA A 26 3.25 38.84 5.37
N GLU A 27 3.92 39.68 6.15
CA GLU A 27 5.19 39.38 6.85
C GLU A 27 5.11 38.14 7.77
N LEU A 28 3.91 37.77 8.25
CA LEU A 28 3.71 36.58 9.08
C LEU A 28 3.53 35.29 8.25
N ILE A 29 3.41 35.39 6.92
CA ILE A 29 3.31 34.25 6.01
C ILE A 29 4.69 33.60 5.84
N ARG A 30 4.74 32.26 5.71
CA ARG A 30 5.99 31.53 5.48
C ARG A 30 6.73 32.06 4.23
N PRO A 31 8.07 32.26 4.28
CA PRO A 31 8.83 32.87 3.18
C PRO A 31 8.62 32.20 1.82
N SER A 32 8.61 30.86 1.78
CA SER A 32 8.41 30.10 0.53
C SER A 32 7.06 30.38 -0.14
N LEU A 33 6.01 30.58 0.67
CA LEU A 33 4.69 30.93 0.17
C LEU A 33 4.61 32.42 -0.21
N LEU A 34 5.33 33.30 0.50
CA LEU A 34 5.42 34.71 0.13
C LEU A 34 6.05 34.92 -1.23
N GLU A 35 7.17 34.26 -1.50
CA GLU A 35 7.82 34.32 -2.81
C GLU A 35 6.90 33.79 -3.92
N PHE A 36 6.16 32.71 -3.64
CA PHE A 36 5.15 32.20 -4.57
C PHE A 36 4.03 33.21 -4.84
N ILE A 37 3.52 33.89 -3.82
CA ILE A 37 2.47 34.92 -3.97
C ILE A 37 3.01 36.13 -4.73
N LYS A 38 4.22 36.62 -4.41
CA LYS A 38 4.88 37.73 -5.13
C LYS A 38 5.08 37.44 -6.61
N LYS A 39 5.43 36.20 -6.97
CA LYS A 39 5.56 35.76 -8.37
C LYS A 39 4.25 35.93 -9.15
N ARG A 40 3.09 35.76 -8.50
CA ARG A 40 1.76 35.87 -9.12
C ARG A 40 1.14 37.26 -9.02
N VAL A 41 1.48 38.03 -7.97
CA VAL A 41 0.95 39.38 -7.74
C VAL A 41 2.12 40.37 -7.64
N PRO A 42 2.48 41.06 -8.74
CA PRO A 42 3.64 41.97 -8.75
C PRO A 42 3.51 43.19 -7.84
N THR A 43 2.28 43.55 -7.44
CA THR A 43 1.98 44.69 -6.58
C THR A 43 1.90 44.33 -5.09
N PHE A 44 2.41 43.16 -4.70
CA PHE A 44 2.28 42.63 -3.35
C PHE A 44 3.30 43.24 -2.38
N ASP A 45 2.82 43.87 -1.31
CA ASP A 45 3.64 44.39 -0.21
C ASP A 45 3.67 43.41 0.97
N GLU A 46 4.84 43.19 1.55
CA GLU A 46 5.05 42.31 2.71
C GLU A 46 4.37 42.85 3.97
N LYS A 47 4.13 44.16 4.06
CA LYS A 47 3.45 44.76 5.22
C LYS A 47 1.94 44.87 5.04
N GLY A 48 1.41 44.51 3.88
CA GLY A 48 -0.02 44.63 3.61
C GLY A 48 -0.84 43.45 4.14
N PHE A 49 -2.16 43.64 4.14
CA PHE A 49 -3.12 42.68 4.68
C PHE A 49 -3.56 41.66 3.63
N VAL A 50 -3.69 40.39 4.03
CA VAL A 50 -4.18 39.30 3.20
C VAL A 50 -5.26 38.53 3.95
N CYS A 51 -6.43 38.34 3.33
CA CYS A 51 -7.52 37.58 3.94
C CYS A 51 -7.23 36.07 3.93
N PHE A 52 -7.84 35.33 4.87
CA PHE A 52 -7.64 33.89 4.99
C PHE A 52 -8.18 33.09 3.80
N ASP A 53 -9.22 33.60 3.12
CA ASP A 53 -9.79 32.95 1.93
C ASP A 53 -8.75 32.89 0.80
N ASP A 54 -8.19 34.05 0.43
CA ASP A 54 -7.18 34.16 -0.63
C ASP A 54 -5.86 33.50 -0.22
N LEU A 55 -5.48 33.61 1.06
CA LEU A 55 -4.30 32.92 1.58
C LEU A 55 -4.48 31.40 1.49
N GLY A 56 -5.68 30.90 1.79
CA GLY A 56 -6.03 29.49 1.68
C GLY A 56 -5.94 28.98 0.25
N GLN A 57 -6.44 29.75 -0.72
CA GLN A 57 -6.29 29.40 -2.14
C GLN A 57 -4.83 29.43 -2.59
N SER A 58 -4.09 30.49 -2.21
CA SER A 58 -2.66 30.61 -2.53
C SER A 58 -1.84 29.44 -1.95
N ARG A 59 -2.20 28.94 -0.77
CA ARG A 59 -1.59 27.74 -0.17
C ARG A 59 -1.87 26.48 -0.98
N LYS A 60 -3.10 26.29 -1.45
CA LYS A 60 -3.47 25.13 -2.27
C LYS A 60 -2.71 25.15 -3.60
N ASP A 61 -2.66 26.32 -4.24
CA ASP A 61 -1.93 26.51 -5.49
C ASP A 61 -0.42 26.26 -5.31
N TYR A 62 0.16 26.76 -4.22
CA TYR A 62 1.56 26.53 -3.90
C TYR A 62 1.87 25.04 -3.73
N VAL A 63 1.06 24.33 -2.95
CA VAL A 63 1.22 22.87 -2.75
C VAL A 63 1.09 22.14 -4.08
N LYS A 64 0.11 22.50 -4.91
CA LYS A 64 -0.06 21.88 -6.23
C LYS A 64 1.15 22.08 -7.14
N GLU A 65 1.70 23.29 -7.19
CA GLU A 65 2.89 23.60 -8.00
C GLU A 65 4.10 22.80 -7.55
N VAL A 66 4.40 22.81 -6.24
CA VAL A 66 5.55 22.07 -5.68
C VAL A 66 5.42 20.57 -5.95
N LEU A 67 4.22 20.00 -5.76
CA LEU A 67 3.98 18.60 -6.10
C LEU A 67 4.15 18.32 -7.60
N GLN A 68 3.75 19.24 -8.48
CA GLN A 68 3.92 19.07 -9.93
C GLN A 68 5.38 19.20 -10.36
N GLU A 69 6.17 20.06 -9.72
CA GLU A 69 7.62 20.15 -9.95
C GLU A 69 8.33 18.85 -9.51
N GLU A 70 8.01 18.33 -8.32
CA GLU A 70 8.56 17.06 -7.81
C GLU A 70 8.13 15.85 -8.67
N ILE A 71 6.86 15.81 -9.13
CA ILE A 71 6.36 14.75 -10.02
C ILE A 71 6.92 14.91 -11.45
N GLY A 72 7.17 16.14 -11.91
CA GLY A 72 7.81 16.42 -13.19
C GLY A 72 9.27 15.98 -13.23
N GLU A 73 9.97 16.03 -12.09
CA GLU A 73 11.34 15.50 -11.94
C GLU A 73 11.35 13.95 -11.93
N LEU A 74 10.28 13.30 -11.46
CA LEU A 74 10.10 11.85 -11.53
C LEU A 74 9.73 11.34 -12.94
N SER A 75 9.15 12.19 -13.81
CA SER A 75 8.76 11.82 -15.18
C SER A 75 9.93 11.47 -16.11
N VAL A 76 11.14 11.98 -15.83
CA VAL A 76 12.31 11.80 -16.71
C VAL A 76 13.14 10.56 -16.32
N LEU A 77 13.03 10.13 -15.06
CA LEU A 77 13.62 8.88 -14.55
C LEU A 77 12.72 7.67 -14.82
N ASP A 78 11.41 7.88 -14.94
CA ASP A 78 10.45 6.81 -15.22
C ASP A 78 10.55 6.25 -16.64
N GLU A 79 11.11 6.98 -17.62
CA GLU A 79 11.21 6.47 -19.00
C GLU A 79 12.27 5.35 -19.13
N GLU A 80 13.41 5.49 -18.45
CA GLU A 80 14.44 4.44 -18.37
C GLU A 80 13.95 3.23 -17.56
N VAL A 81 13.18 3.46 -16.49
CA VAL A 81 12.53 2.40 -15.72
C VAL A 81 11.46 1.70 -16.56
N VAL A 82 10.63 2.41 -17.32
CA VAL A 82 9.60 1.84 -18.20
C VAL A 82 10.21 1.00 -19.32
N GLU A 83 11.35 1.41 -19.89
CA GLU A 83 12.06 0.62 -20.89
C GLU A 83 12.71 -0.64 -20.29
N SER A 84 13.29 -0.54 -19.09
CA SER A 84 13.78 -1.70 -18.33
C SER A 84 12.67 -2.67 -17.88
N LEU A 85 11.49 -2.15 -17.56
CA LEU A 85 10.29 -2.92 -17.21
C LEU A 85 9.72 -3.63 -18.43
N ARG A 86 9.69 -3.02 -19.62
CA ARG A 86 9.32 -3.72 -20.87
C ARG A 86 10.25 -4.90 -21.15
N GLN A 87 11.54 -4.72 -20.88
CA GLN A 87 12.51 -5.78 -21.07
C GLN A 87 12.39 -6.89 -20.00
N HIS A 88 11.98 -6.54 -18.76
CA HIS A 88 11.67 -7.50 -17.70
C HIS A 88 10.30 -8.17 -17.83
N GLU A 89 9.29 -7.54 -18.44
CA GLU A 89 7.95 -8.13 -18.64
C GLU A 89 8.01 -9.28 -19.65
N ILE A 90 8.88 -9.20 -20.65
CA ILE A 90 9.11 -10.32 -21.58
C ILE A 90 9.81 -11.48 -20.84
N VAL A 91 10.79 -11.21 -19.98
CA VAL A 91 11.51 -12.24 -19.19
C VAL A 91 10.63 -12.83 -18.07
N SER A 92 9.82 -12.01 -17.39
CA SER A 92 8.88 -12.46 -16.37
C SER A 92 7.74 -13.24 -16.98
N SER A 93 7.26 -12.90 -18.19
CA SER A 93 6.18 -13.65 -18.83
C SER A 93 6.55 -15.10 -19.14
N ASP A 94 7.83 -15.42 -19.41
CA ASP A 94 8.29 -16.79 -19.60
C ASP A 94 8.46 -17.54 -18.26
N ILE A 95 8.94 -16.85 -17.21
CA ILE A 95 9.04 -17.43 -15.87
C ILE A 95 7.65 -17.65 -15.28
N GLU A 96 6.74 -16.70 -15.40
CA GLU A 96 5.36 -16.76 -14.93
C GLU A 96 4.58 -17.83 -15.71
N LYS A 97 4.78 -17.98 -17.02
CA LYS A 97 4.23 -19.13 -17.76
C LYS A 97 4.83 -20.46 -17.31
N GLN A 98 6.13 -20.54 -16.99
CA GLN A 98 6.71 -21.78 -16.42
C GLN A 98 6.25 -22.05 -14.99
N PHE A 99 6.06 -21.01 -14.17
CA PHE A 99 5.62 -21.10 -12.79
C PHE A 99 4.13 -21.38 -12.71
N GLU A 100 3.28 -20.72 -13.50
CA GLU A 100 1.88 -21.09 -13.73
C GLU A 100 1.76 -22.50 -14.28
N LYS A 101 2.63 -22.94 -15.21
CA LYS A 101 2.58 -24.31 -15.74
C LYS A 101 3.00 -25.35 -14.69
N LYS A 102 3.91 -24.99 -13.77
CA LYS A 102 4.27 -25.82 -12.60
C LYS A 102 3.21 -25.79 -11.51
N LEU A 103 2.62 -24.62 -11.24
CA LEU A 103 1.50 -24.42 -10.32
C LEU A 103 0.30 -25.23 -10.82
N THR A 104 -0.09 -25.13 -12.09
CA THR A 104 -1.17 -25.93 -12.67
C THR A 104 -0.88 -27.44 -12.69
N PHE A 105 0.36 -27.90 -12.86
CA PHE A 105 0.70 -29.32 -12.66
C PHE A 105 0.60 -29.73 -11.18
N GLY A 106 1.05 -28.87 -10.28
CA GLY A 106 0.98 -29.05 -8.83
C GLY A 106 -0.46 -29.02 -8.30
N GLU A 107 -1.32 -28.14 -8.82
CA GLU A 107 -2.75 -28.05 -8.54
C GLU A 107 -3.45 -29.31 -9.04
N ARG A 108 -3.19 -29.74 -10.28
CA ARG A 108 -3.73 -31.02 -10.79
C ARG A 108 -3.26 -32.22 -9.99
N LEU A 109 -2.02 -32.23 -9.53
CA LEU A 109 -1.49 -33.30 -8.67
C LEU A 109 -2.11 -33.25 -7.27
N SER A 110 -2.26 -32.06 -6.70
CA SER A 110 -2.88 -31.85 -5.38
C SER A 110 -4.35 -32.22 -5.41
N ASP A 111 -5.08 -31.85 -6.45
CA ASP A 111 -6.47 -32.23 -6.67
C ASP A 111 -6.60 -33.74 -6.79
N ARG A 112 -5.70 -34.41 -7.53
CA ARG A 112 -5.70 -35.88 -7.59
C ARG A 112 -5.35 -36.54 -6.26
N ILE A 113 -4.42 -35.97 -5.48
CA ILE A 113 -4.08 -36.47 -4.15
C ILE A 113 -5.25 -36.22 -3.17
N ALA A 114 -5.95 -35.09 -3.29
CA ALA A 114 -7.13 -34.77 -2.51
C ALA A 114 -8.32 -35.67 -2.88
N GLU A 115 -8.52 -35.98 -4.16
CA GLU A 115 -9.53 -36.95 -4.61
C GLU A 115 -9.20 -38.37 -4.15
N PHE A 116 -7.92 -38.76 -4.15
CA PHE A 116 -7.49 -40.08 -3.70
C PHE A 116 -7.53 -40.22 -2.17
N GLY A 117 -7.04 -39.22 -1.44
CA GLY A 117 -7.03 -39.16 0.03
C GLY A 117 -8.39 -38.82 0.66
N GLY A 118 -9.29 -38.16 -0.09
CA GLY A 118 -10.65 -37.82 0.33
C GLY A 118 -11.67 -38.94 0.19
N SER A 119 -11.28 -40.07 -0.43
CA SER A 119 -12.15 -41.23 -0.56
C SER A 119 -12.29 -41.96 0.78
N TRP A 120 -13.53 -42.04 1.27
CA TRP A 120 -13.86 -42.78 2.50
C TRP A 120 -13.38 -44.24 2.47
N LYS A 121 -13.37 -44.88 1.30
CA LYS A 121 -12.89 -46.27 1.16
C LYS A 121 -11.38 -46.39 1.36
N PHE A 122 -10.60 -45.40 0.94
CA PHE A 122 -9.14 -45.36 1.11
C PHE A 122 -8.76 -45.11 2.57
N LEU A 123 -9.44 -44.18 3.24
CA LEU A 123 -9.26 -43.92 4.68
C LEU A 123 -9.58 -45.16 5.52
N ILE A 124 -10.69 -45.85 5.21
CA ILE A 124 -11.09 -47.06 5.93
C ILE A 124 -10.11 -48.22 5.67
N SER A 125 -9.62 -48.41 4.43
CA SER A 125 -8.66 -49.49 4.15
C SER A 125 -7.31 -49.25 4.83
N PHE A 126 -6.80 -48.02 4.80
CA PHE A 126 -5.56 -47.65 5.49
C PHE A 126 -5.71 -47.80 7.01
N GLY A 127 -6.84 -47.32 7.56
CA GLY A 127 -7.19 -47.54 8.96
C GLY A 127 -7.24 -49.03 9.33
N ALA A 128 -7.87 -49.87 8.51
CA ALA A 128 -7.92 -51.31 8.76
C ALA A 128 -6.54 -51.98 8.75
N VAL A 129 -5.66 -51.60 7.82
CA VAL A 129 -4.27 -52.10 7.78
C VAL A 129 -3.51 -51.69 9.05
N ILE A 130 -3.66 -50.45 9.51
CA ILE A 130 -3.08 -49.99 10.78
C ILE A 130 -3.64 -50.77 11.96
N PHE A 131 -4.96 -50.99 12.02
CA PHE A 131 -5.57 -51.78 13.10
C PHE A 131 -5.08 -53.23 13.12
N VAL A 132 -4.94 -53.86 11.96
CA VAL A 132 -4.37 -55.21 11.84
C VAL A 132 -2.90 -55.22 12.28
N TRP A 133 -2.12 -54.21 11.88
CA TRP A 133 -0.73 -54.06 12.25
C TRP A 133 -0.55 -53.87 13.76
N ILE A 134 -1.38 -53.01 14.36
CA ILE A 134 -1.44 -52.79 15.81
C ILE A 134 -1.82 -54.10 16.51
N GLY A 135 -2.88 -54.78 16.06
CA GLY A 135 -3.33 -56.05 16.64
C GLY A 135 -2.24 -57.13 16.59
N ALA A 136 -1.56 -57.26 15.45
CA ALA A 136 -0.43 -58.19 15.30
C ALA A 136 0.72 -57.85 16.27
N ASN A 137 1.06 -56.56 16.39
CA ASN A 137 2.09 -56.11 17.33
C ASN A 137 1.68 -56.28 18.80
N VAL A 138 0.41 -56.08 19.16
CA VAL A 138 -0.11 -56.30 20.53
C VAL A 138 -0.02 -57.79 20.91
N VAL A 139 -0.38 -58.69 19.99
CA VAL A 139 -0.28 -60.14 20.21
C VAL A 139 1.18 -60.60 20.27
N LEU A 140 2.06 -60.01 19.45
CA LEU A 140 3.51 -60.28 19.50
C LEU A 140 4.16 -59.72 20.76
N LEU A 141 3.77 -58.53 21.24
CA LEU A 141 4.27 -57.94 22.50
C LEU A 141 4.00 -58.83 23.73
N ALA A 142 2.94 -59.65 23.70
CA ALA A 142 2.63 -60.60 24.77
C ALA A 142 3.61 -61.77 24.87
N THR A 143 4.45 -62.01 23.84
CA THR A 143 5.41 -63.13 23.81
C THR A 143 6.87 -62.69 23.66
N LYS A 144 7.15 -61.60 22.95
CA LYS A 144 8.41 -60.84 22.96
C LYS A 144 8.21 -59.54 22.17
N ALA A 145 8.60 -58.40 22.74
CA ALA A 145 8.53 -57.10 22.05
C ALA A 145 9.46 -57.10 20.83
N PHE A 146 8.90 -57.30 19.63
CA PHE A 146 9.64 -57.35 18.37
C PHE A 146 10.01 -55.95 17.86
N ASP A 147 9.21 -54.92 18.18
CA ASP A 147 9.44 -53.52 17.78
C ASP A 147 9.33 -52.59 19.02
N PRO A 148 10.34 -51.74 19.33
CA PRO A 148 10.30 -50.76 20.41
C PRO A 148 9.27 -49.63 20.24
N TYR A 149 8.82 -49.34 19.00
CA TYR A 149 7.93 -48.22 18.70
C TYR A 149 6.72 -48.62 17.83
N PRO A 150 5.84 -49.50 18.33
CA PRO A 150 4.78 -50.14 17.55
C PRO A 150 3.68 -49.21 17.01
N PHE A 151 3.69 -47.92 17.36
CA PHE A 151 2.65 -46.94 17.02
C PHE A 151 3.14 -45.69 16.30
N ILE A 152 4.42 -45.61 15.88
CA ILE A 152 5.02 -44.37 15.33
C ILE A 152 4.73 -44.14 13.84
N LEU A 153 3.62 -44.69 13.33
CA LEU A 153 3.28 -44.81 11.90
C LEU A 153 2.94 -43.47 11.19
N LEU A 154 3.04 -42.31 11.86
CA LEU A 154 2.52 -41.02 11.37
C LEU A 154 3.46 -39.82 11.63
N ASN A 155 4.78 -40.04 11.72
CA ASN A 155 5.78 -38.95 11.75
C ASN A 155 6.55 -38.83 10.43
#